data_AF-A0A7W1ACH0-F1
#
_entry.id   AF-A0A7W1ACH0-F1
#
_cell.length_a   1.000
_cell.length_b   1.000
_cell.length_c   1.000
_cell.angle_alpha   90.00
_cell.angle_beta   90.00
_cell.angle_gamma   90.00
#
_symmetry.space_group_name_H-M   'P 1'
#
loop_
_entity.id
_entity.type
_entity.pdbx_description
1 polymer ?
#
loop_
_entity_poly.entity_id
_entity_poly.type
_entity_poly.pdbx_seq_one_letter_code
_entity_poly.pdbx_strand_id
1 'polypeptide(L)' 'MFSVVLAAAVAFLVTVLLGSKYIEFLQSRKFGQFVREEGPQTHLIKAGTPTMGGIVMLTGLLGALVVV' A
#
# COMPACT_ATOMS: atom_id res chain seq x y z
N MET A 1 8.14 17.98 -18.66
CA MET A 1 9.03 17.52 -17.57
C MET A 1 8.56 17.98 -16.20
N PHE A 2 8.30 19.27 -15.98
CA PHE A 2 7.84 19.79 -14.67
C PHE A 2 6.56 19.10 -14.15
N SER A 3 5.55 18.92 -15.00
CA SER A 3 4.30 18.21 -14.68
C SER A 3 4.52 16.76 -14.22
N VAL A 4 5.46 16.04 -14.83
CA VAL A 4 5.79 14.65 -14.48
C VAL A 4 6.46 14.58 -13.10
N VAL A 5 7.37 15.51 -12.81
CA VAL A 5 8.03 15.60 -11.50
C VAL A 5 7.02 15.95 -10.41
N LEU A 6 6.10 16.88 -10.70
CA LEU A 6 5.02 17.25 -9.79
C LEU A 6 4.07 16.07 -9.52
N ALA A 7 3.65 15.35 -10.58
CA ALA A 7 2.82 14.15 -10.46
C ALA A 7 3.46 13.11 -9.53
N ALA A 8 4.74 12.81 -9.76
CA ALA A 8 5.50 11.85 -8.98
C ALA A 8 5.64 12.28 -7.52
N ALA A 9 5.93 13.56 -7.26
CA ALA A 9 6.04 14.10 -5.91
C ALA A 9 4.71 14.03 -5.15
N VAL A 10 3.59 14.39 -5.79
CA VAL A 10 2.25 14.32 -5.20
C VAL A 10 1.86 12.88 -4.90
N ALA A 11 2.02 11.96 -5.87
CA ALA A 11 1.71 10.54 -5.67
C ALA A 11 2.53 9.92 -4.54
N PHE A 12 3.83 10.24 -4.47
CA PHE A 12 4.71 9.78 -3.40
C PHE A 12 4.28 10.29 -2.03
N LEU A 13 4.06 11.60 -1.90
CA LEU A 13 3.66 12.21 -0.63
C LEU A 13 2.34 11.65 -0.11
N VAL A 14 1.32 11.54 -0.97
CA VAL A 14 0.02 10.97 -0.61
C VAL A 14 0.18 9.52 -0.15
N THR A 15 0.95 8.71 -0.89
CA THR A 15 1.14 7.28 -0.58
C THR A 15 1.89 7.07 0.74
N VAL A 16 2.95 7.84 1.01
CA VAL A 16 3.76 7.70 2.23
C VAL A 16 2.98 8.17 3.46
N LEU A 17 2.29 9.31 3.37
CA LEU A 17 1.54 9.86 4.51
C LEU A 17 0.33 9.00 4.89
N LEU A 18 -0.37 8.45 3.90
CA LEU A 18 -1.53 7.58 4.14
C LEU A 18 -1.13 6.12 4.44
N GLY A 19 0.03 5.67 3.97
CA GLY A 19 0.48 4.29 4.04
C GLY A 19 0.51 3.72 5.45
N SER A 20 1.15 4.40 6.42
CA SER A 20 1.25 3.91 7.81
C SER A 20 -0.13 3.70 8.44
N LYS A 21 -1.00 4.70 8.34
CA LYS A 21 -2.37 4.64 8.88
C LYS A 21 -3.21 3.56 8.19
N TYR A 22 -3.01 3.37 6.89
CA TYR A 22 -3.74 2.36 6.15
C TYR A 22 -3.27 0.94 6.47
N ILE A 23 -1.97 0.74 6.72
CA ILE A 23 -1.43 -0.54 7.19
C ILE A 23 -2.03 -0.90 8.55
N GLU A 24 -2.06 0.03 9.51
CA GLU A 24 -2.70 -0.16 10.82
C GLU A 24 -4.20 -0.48 10.66
N PHE A 25 -4.89 0.22 9.78
CA PHE A 25 -6.29 -0.04 9.46
C PHE A 25 -6.50 -1.47 8.93
N LEU A 26 -5.70 -1.92 7.96
CA LEU A 26 -5.80 -3.28 7.40
C LEU A 26 -5.50 -4.37 8.43
N GLN A 27 -4.50 -4.14 9.29
CA GLN A 27 -4.18 -5.04 10.41
C GLN A 27 -5.33 -5.14 11.40
N SER A 28 -5.96 -4.01 11.76
CA SER A 28 -7.11 -3.98 12.69
C SER A 28 -8.33 -4.76 12.17
N ARG A 29 -8.50 -4.82 10.85
CA ARG A 29 -9.60 -5.54 10.18
C ARG A 29 -9.25 -6.99 9.85
N LYS A 30 -8.08 -7.48 10.27
CA LYS A 30 -7.58 -8.84 10.00
C LYS A 30 -7.52 -9.20 8.52
N PHE A 31 -7.28 -8.23 7.64
CA PHE A 31 -7.01 -8.48 6.21
C PHE A 31 -5.58 -9.00 6.00
N GLY A 32 -5.13 -9.97 6.79
CA GLY A 32 -3.83 -10.61 6.68
C GLY A 32 -3.84 -11.68 5.60
N GLN A 33 -2.70 -11.92 4.97
CA GLN A 33 -2.54 -13.01 4.02
C GLN A 33 -2.62 -14.36 4.75
N PHE A 34 -3.55 -15.22 4.32
CA PHE A 34 -3.61 -16.62 4.77
C PHE A 34 -2.53 -17.43 4.03
N VAL A 35 -1.57 -17.98 4.77
CA VAL A 35 -0.51 -18.82 4.22
C VAL A 35 -0.85 -20.28 4.54
N ARG A 36 -0.75 -21.15 3.54
CA ARG A 36 -1.03 -22.58 3.70
C ARG A 36 0.07 -23.23 4.55
N GLU A 37 -0.32 -24.11 5.47
CA GLU A 37 0.59 -24.73 6.44
C GLU A 37 1.59 -25.73 5.81
N GLU A 38 1.27 -26.29 4.64
CA GLU A 38 2.17 -27.21 3.91
C GLU A 38 3.30 -26.51 3.14
N GLY A 39 3.40 -25.18 3.23
CA GLY A 39 4.44 -24.40 2.56
C GLY A 39 5.81 -24.49 3.23
N PRO A 40 6.88 -24.05 2.54
CA PRO A 40 8.20 -23.93 3.17
C PRO A 40 8.13 -22.98 4.37
N GLN A 41 8.84 -23.29 5.46
CA GLN A 41 8.78 -22.50 6.71
C GLN A 41 9.06 -21.00 6.50
N THR A 42 9.88 -20.65 5.52
CA THR A 42 10.18 -19.26 5.12
C THR A 42 8.95 -18.48 4.64
N HIS A 43 7.92 -19.15 4.12
CA HIS A 43 6.68 -18.50 3.70
C HIS A 43 5.73 -18.21 4.87
N LEU A 44 5.81 -18.99 5.96
CA LEU A 44 4.99 -18.78 7.16
C LEU A 44 5.31 -17.44 7.84
N ILE A 45 6.51 -16.90 7.65
CA ILE A 45 6.92 -15.57 8.14
C ILE A 45 6.05 -14.44 7.55
N LYS A 46 5.47 -14.66 6.37
CA LYS A 46 4.55 -13.71 5.72
C LYS A 46 3.11 -13.85 6.20
N ALA A 47 2.80 -14.82 7.07
CA ALA A 47 1.46 -14.95 7.62
C ALA A 47 1.12 -13.69 8.43
N GLY A 48 -0.04 -13.10 8.13
CA GLY A 48 -0.50 -11.88 8.80
C GLY A 48 0.00 -10.57 8.20
N THR A 49 0.83 -10.56 7.14
CA THR A 49 1.08 -9.31 6.41
C THR A 49 -0.21 -8.82 5.76
N PRO A 50 -0.58 -7.54 5.95
CA PRO A 50 -1.84 -7.00 5.45
C PRO A 50 -1.87 -7.02 3.92
N THR A 51 -3.00 -7.45 3.37
CA THR A 51 -3.29 -7.50 1.95
C THR A 51 -3.90 -6.17 1.48
N MET A 52 -3.83 -5.87 0.18
CA MET A 52 -4.44 -4.68 -0.44
C MET A 52 -3.74 -3.33 -0.23
N GLY A 53 -2.42 -3.31 -0.03
CA GLY A 53 -1.64 -2.05 -0.02
C GLY A 53 -1.73 -1.21 -1.31
N GLY A 54 -2.02 -1.84 -2.46
CA GLY A 54 -2.17 -1.16 -3.74
C GLY A 54 -3.29 -0.12 -3.79
N ILE A 55 -4.29 -0.20 -2.89
CA ILE A 55 -5.36 0.80 -2.79
C ILE A 55 -4.78 2.17 -2.47
N VAL A 56 -3.80 2.26 -1.56
CA VAL A 56 -3.15 3.54 -1.22
C VAL A 56 -2.37 4.10 -2.41
N MET A 57 -1.70 3.23 -3.18
CA MET A 57 -1.01 3.66 -4.40
C MET A 57 -1.99 4.21 -5.44
N LEU A 58 -3.16 3.59 -5.61
CA LEU A 58 -4.22 4.11 -6.47
C LEU A 58 -4.76 5.45 -5.97
N THR A 59 -4.91 5.66 -4.66
CA THR A 59 -5.28 6.98 -4.12
C THR A 59 -4.22 8.04 -4.40
N GLY A 60 -2.93 7.69 -4.33
CA GLY A 60 -1.83 8.57 -4.70
C GLY A 60 -1.84 8.92 -6.20
N LEU A 61 -2.13 7.94 -7.05
CA LEU A 61 -2.28 8.12 -8.50
C LEU A 61 -3.43 9.06 -8.84
N LEU A 62 -4.61 8.84 -8.23
CA LEU A 62 -5.78 9.71 -8.41
C LEU A 62 -5.48 11.13 -7.91
N GLY A 63 -4.81 11.27 -6.77
CA GLY A 63 -4.38 12.57 -6.25
C GLY A 63 -3.45 13.30 -7.21
N ALA A 64 -2.48 12.60 -7.81
CA ALA A 64 -1.60 13.18 -8.81
C ALA A 64 -2.33 13.59 -10.10
N LEU A 65 -3.31 12.78 -10.56
CA LEU A 65 -4.15 13.09 -11.72
C LEU A 65 -5.04 14.33 -11.53
N VAL A 66 -5.44 14.64 -10.29
CA VAL A 66 -6.25 15.84 -10.00
C VAL A 66 -5.40 17.11 -10.00
N VAL A 67 -4.11 16.99 -9.68
CA VAL A 67 -3.20 18.14 -9.54
C VAL A 67 -2.54 18.55 -10.86
N VAL A 68 -2.41 17.61 -11.80
CA VAL A 68 -1.73 17.79 -13.09
C VAL A 68 -2.74 17.95 -14.22
#